data_AF-A0A836BJI5-F1
#
_entry.id   AF-A0A836BJI5-F1
#
_cell.length_a   1.000
_cell.length_b   1.000
_cell.length_c   1.000
_cell.angle_alpha   90.00
_cell.angle_beta   90.00
_cell.angle_gamma   90.00
#
_symmetry.space_group_name_H-M   'P 1'
#
loop_
_entity.id
_entity.type
_entity.pdbx_description
1 polymer ?
#
loop_
_entity_poly.entity_id
_entity_poly.type
_entity_poly.pdbx_seq_one_letter_code
_entity_poly.pdbx_strand_id
1 'polypeptide(L)'
;MMAAIGSSYDIMNIYSRTHTEAVPWITILVGDWAVVWIVSRIAIVVVIGSIVMMIIGGILHNKKHPEEGGDMASVMMEVLLGKTVEGLSHTISYARIGIMLLVHAALLLTVNNAFHSLGEWESPGAIAMIVGGNLGIMLIEGLIVYIQSLRLHLYEFFTKWYAGGGGPFRKVVPEIVYNKLVWKNKG
;
A
#
# COMPACT_ATOMS: atom_id res chain seq x y z
N MET A 1 -11.26 8.34 -5.02
CA MET A 1 -12.02 7.25 -4.37
C MET A 1 -11.79 7.19 -2.86
N MET A 2 -10.54 7.12 -2.37
CA MET A 2 -10.21 7.23 -0.92
C MET A 2 -10.85 8.45 -0.21
N ALA A 3 -11.01 9.58 -0.92
CA ALA A 3 -11.61 10.80 -0.36
C ALA A 3 -13.12 10.66 -0.10
N ALA A 4 -13.81 9.83 -0.89
CA ALA A 4 -15.25 9.57 -0.76
C ALA A 4 -15.54 8.49 0.30
N ILE A 5 -14.62 7.54 0.48
CA ILE A 5 -14.82 6.37 1.35
C ILE A 5 -14.72 6.75 2.84
N GLY A 6 -13.88 7.72 3.21
CA GLY A 6 -13.74 8.17 4.60
C GLY A 6 -14.89 9.04 5.12
N SER A 7 -15.86 9.39 4.26
CA SER A 7 -16.91 10.38 4.56
C SER A 7 -18.34 9.85 4.33
N SER A 8 -18.52 8.53 4.13
CA SER A 8 -19.83 7.90 3.89
C SER A 8 -20.65 8.54 2.76
N TYR A 9 -20.03 8.90 1.63
CA TYR A 9 -20.70 9.56 0.51
C TYR A 9 -21.28 8.61 -0.55
N ASP A 10 -22.40 9.04 -1.14
CA ASP A 10 -23.04 8.50 -2.33
C ASP A 10 -22.22 8.84 -3.59
N ILE A 11 -21.51 7.83 -4.12
CA ILE A 11 -20.59 7.97 -5.27
C ILE A 11 -21.32 8.51 -6.52
N MET A 12 -22.64 8.32 -6.61
CA MET A 12 -23.44 8.67 -7.77
C MET A 12 -23.63 10.18 -7.98
N ASN A 13 -23.46 11.01 -6.94
CA ASN A 13 -23.81 12.44 -7.00
C ASN A 13 -22.60 13.41 -6.79
N ILE A 14 -21.37 12.89 -6.76
CA ILE A 14 -20.13 13.65 -6.52
C ILE A 14 -19.89 14.79 -7.54
N TYR A 15 -20.40 14.64 -8.77
CA TYR A 15 -20.18 15.61 -9.85
C TYR A 15 -21.28 16.67 -10.00
N SER A 16 -22.43 16.49 -9.34
CA SER A 16 -23.65 17.30 -9.57
C SER A 16 -23.86 18.40 -8.52
N ARG A 17 -23.35 18.22 -7.28
CA ARG A 17 -23.59 19.17 -6.18
C ARG A 17 -22.29 19.59 -5.50
N THR A 18 -22.22 20.88 -5.13
CA THR A 18 -21.13 21.47 -4.34
C THR A 18 -21.29 21.06 -2.88
N HIS A 19 -20.61 19.98 -2.49
CA HIS A 19 -20.54 19.55 -1.09
C HIS A 19 -19.28 20.15 -0.45
N THR A 20 -19.47 21.02 0.54
CA THR A 20 -18.43 21.75 1.28
C THR A 20 -17.83 20.94 2.44
N GLU A 21 -18.09 19.63 2.49
CA GLU A 21 -17.63 18.78 3.57
C GLU A 21 -16.16 18.36 3.37
N ALA A 22 -15.47 18.30 4.49
CA ALA A 22 -14.03 18.21 4.58
C ALA A 22 -13.62 16.72 4.53
N VAL A 23 -12.64 16.36 3.70
CA VAL A 23 -12.14 14.97 3.62
C VAL A 23 -11.38 14.63 4.91
N PRO A 24 -11.86 13.74 5.80
CA PRO A 24 -11.37 13.65 7.19
C PRO A 24 -9.87 13.37 7.35
N TRP A 25 -9.25 12.74 6.36
CA TRP A 25 -7.83 12.39 6.37
C TRP A 25 -6.93 13.36 5.58
N ILE A 26 -7.49 14.17 4.65
CA ILE A 26 -6.74 15.21 3.92
C ILE A 26 -6.75 16.52 4.71
N THR A 27 -7.84 16.82 5.41
CA THR A 27 -8.00 18.07 6.18
C THR A 27 -7.02 18.16 7.35
N ILE A 28 -6.61 17.02 7.91
CA ILE A 28 -5.55 16.94 8.94
C ILE A 28 -4.19 17.41 8.39
N LEU A 29 -3.90 17.17 7.11
CA LEU A 29 -2.61 17.51 6.47
C LEU A 29 -2.63 18.85 5.73
N VAL A 30 -3.77 19.23 5.16
CA VAL A 30 -3.90 20.34 4.20
C VAL A 30 -4.75 21.48 4.76
N GLY A 31 -5.60 21.23 5.77
CA GLY A 31 -6.53 22.20 6.36
C GLY A 31 -7.95 22.12 5.78
N ASP A 32 -8.90 22.85 6.39
CA ASP A 32 -10.35 22.81 6.08
C ASP A 32 -10.71 23.22 4.63
N TRP A 33 -9.77 23.77 3.87
CA TRP A 33 -9.97 24.11 2.45
C TRP A 33 -9.95 22.89 1.51
N ALA A 34 -9.54 21.72 2.00
CA ALA A 34 -9.54 20.47 1.25
C ALA A 34 -10.94 19.87 1.11
N VAL A 35 -11.80 20.55 0.35
CA VAL A 35 -13.15 20.09 0.00
C VAL A 35 -13.11 19.03 -1.11
N VAL A 36 -13.99 18.02 -1.01
CA VAL A 36 -14.05 16.82 -1.88
C VAL A 36 -14.03 17.19 -3.37
N TRP A 37 -14.75 18.25 -3.74
CA TRP A 37 -14.87 18.68 -5.14
C TRP A 37 -13.55 19.22 -5.72
N ILE A 38 -12.76 19.95 -4.93
CA ILE A 38 -11.46 20.49 -5.34
C ILE A 38 -10.45 19.36 -5.49
N VAL A 39 -10.42 18.43 -4.52
CA VAL A 39 -9.52 17.28 -4.54
C VAL A 39 -9.82 16.39 -5.73
N SER A 40 -11.10 16.16 -6.04
CA SER A 40 -11.50 15.32 -7.18
C SER A 40 -11.10 15.94 -8.53
N ARG A 41 -11.25 17.26 -8.71
CA ARG A 41 -10.85 17.93 -9.96
C ARG A 41 -9.34 18.00 -10.12
N ILE A 42 -8.61 18.30 -9.05
CA ILE A 42 -7.14 18.33 -9.08
C ILE A 42 -6.59 16.94 -9.40
N ALA A 43 -7.14 15.87 -8.82
CA ALA A 43 -6.69 14.50 -9.11
C ALA A 43 -6.81 14.15 -10.61
N ILE A 44 -7.92 14.52 -11.27
CA ILE A 44 -8.12 14.27 -12.70
C ILE A 44 -7.09 15.05 -13.53
N VAL A 45 -6.86 16.33 -13.20
CA VAL A 45 -5.87 17.16 -13.90
C VAL A 45 -4.46 16.60 -13.73
N VAL A 46 -4.11 16.12 -12.54
CA VAL A 46 -2.80 15.51 -12.26
C VAL A 46 -2.61 14.21 -13.04
N VAL A 47 -3.65 13.37 -13.17
CA VAL A 47 -3.57 12.13 -13.97
C VAL A 47 -3.42 12.43 -15.46
N ILE A 48 -4.14 13.41 -15.99
CA ILE A 48 -3.97 13.83 -17.38
C ILE A 48 -2.57 14.42 -17.58
N GLY A 49 -2.09 15.23 -16.63
CA GLY A 49 -0.75 15.80 -16.64
C GLY A 49 0.36 14.74 -16.64
N SER A 50 0.23 13.67 -15.84
CA SER A 50 1.22 12.59 -15.81
C SER A 50 1.25 11.78 -17.11
N ILE A 51 0.10 11.56 -17.75
CA ILE A 51 0.02 10.91 -19.07
C ILE A 51 0.70 11.77 -20.14
N VAL A 52 0.44 13.08 -20.15
CA VAL A 52 1.07 14.01 -21.10
C VAL A 52 2.59 14.05 -20.90
N MET A 53 3.06 14.08 -19.65
CA MET A 53 4.50 14.03 -19.33
C MET A 53 5.15 12.72 -19.79
N MET A 54 4.46 11.59 -19.68
CA MET A 54 4.94 10.31 -20.20
C MET A 54 5.04 10.30 -21.73
N ILE A 55 4.08 10.90 -22.44
CA ILE A 55 4.11 11.03 -23.91
C ILE A 55 5.28 11.91 -24.35
N ILE A 56 5.50 13.05 -23.69
CA ILE A 56 6.65 13.94 -23.98
C ILE A 56 7.97 13.20 -23.71
N GLY A 57 8.07 12.46 -22.60
CA GLY A 57 9.25 11.67 -22.26
C GLY A 57 9.55 10.58 -23.30
N GLY A 58 8.53 9.88 -23.81
CA GLY A 58 8.67 8.87 -24.86
C GLY A 58 9.13 9.46 -26.21
N ILE A 59 8.57 10.61 -26.61
CA ILE A 59 8.99 11.32 -27.84
C ILE A 59 10.45 11.80 -27.70
N LEU A 60 10.85 12.30 -26.52
CA LEU A 60 12.21 12.76 -26.27
C LEU A 60 13.23 11.60 -26.26
N HIS A 61 12.83 10.43 -25.77
CA HIS A 61 13.66 9.21 -25.77
C HIS A 61 13.87 8.67 -27.18
N ASN A 62 12.81 8.64 -28.01
CA ASN A 62 12.89 8.25 -29.42
C ASN A 62 13.80 9.18 -30.25
N LYS A 63 13.84 10.48 -29.92
CA LYS A 63 14.74 11.44 -30.56
C LYS A 63 16.22 11.22 -30.20
N LYS A 64 16.52 10.54 -29.08
CA LYS A 64 17.88 10.32 -28.57
C LYS A 64 18.45 8.95 -28.96
N HIS A 65 17.60 7.97 -29.26
CA HIS A 65 17.96 6.63 -29.73
C HIS A 65 17.16 6.26 -31.01
N PRO A 66 17.62 6.68 -32.19
CA PRO A 66 16.90 6.47 -33.46
C PRO A 66 16.97 5.03 -34.02
N GLU A 67 17.75 4.13 -33.41
CA GLU A 67 18.06 2.80 -33.93
C GLU A 67 16.93 1.76 -33.71
N GLU A 68 15.96 2.03 -32.84
CA GLU A 68 14.83 1.12 -32.52
C GLU A 68 13.44 1.73 -32.83
N GLY A 69 13.40 2.96 -33.36
CA GLY A 69 12.18 3.76 -33.48
C GLY A 69 11.36 3.50 -34.74
N GLY A 70 10.29 2.73 -34.62
CA GLY A 70 9.15 2.79 -35.53
C GLY A 70 8.42 4.15 -35.47
N ASP A 71 7.51 4.35 -36.42
CA ASP A 71 6.66 5.53 -36.62
C ASP A 71 6.18 6.22 -35.32
N MET A 72 5.94 7.54 -35.36
CA MET A 72 5.50 8.31 -34.17
C MET A 72 4.25 7.71 -33.50
N ALA A 73 3.42 7.02 -34.30
CA ALA A 73 2.28 6.24 -33.83
C ALA A 73 2.66 5.02 -32.96
N SER A 74 3.76 4.31 -33.24
CA SER A 74 4.18 3.15 -32.44
C SER A 74 4.68 3.55 -31.05
N VAL A 75 5.47 4.64 -30.97
CA VAL A 75 5.92 5.20 -29.68
C VAL A 75 4.72 5.70 -28.86
N MET A 76 3.75 6.33 -29.52
CA MET A 76 2.54 6.79 -28.83
C MET A 76 1.72 5.62 -28.30
N MET A 77 1.60 4.53 -29.06
CA MET A 77 0.91 3.30 -28.62
C MET A 77 1.67 2.57 -27.51
N GLU A 78 3.00 2.51 -27.55
CA GLU A 78 3.82 1.88 -26.52
C GLU A 78 3.72 2.63 -25.18
N VAL A 79 3.77 3.96 -25.20
CA VAL A 79 3.67 4.78 -23.99
C VAL A 79 2.26 4.78 -23.43
N LEU A 80 1.24 4.94 -24.29
CA LEU A 80 -0.16 4.96 -23.85
C LEU A 80 -0.66 3.60 -23.39
N LEU A 81 -0.34 2.51 -24.09
CA LEU A 81 -0.82 1.19 -23.70
C LEU A 81 0.20 0.47 -22.82
N GLY A 82 1.45 0.35 -23.24
CA GLY A 82 2.46 -0.41 -22.49
C GLY A 82 2.75 0.22 -21.13
N LYS A 83 3.26 1.45 -21.11
CA LYS A 83 3.71 2.10 -19.87
C LYS A 83 2.57 2.51 -18.93
N THR A 84 1.44 2.94 -19.48
CA THR A 84 0.28 3.30 -18.65
C THR A 84 -0.37 2.07 -18.04
N VAL A 85 -0.56 0.98 -18.80
CA VAL A 85 -1.10 -0.28 -18.24
C VAL A 85 -0.14 -0.88 -17.23
N GLU A 86 1.17 -0.85 -17.48
CA GLU A 86 2.19 -1.29 -16.51
C GLU A 86 2.08 -0.50 -15.19
N GLY A 87 1.96 0.84 -15.26
CA GLY A 87 1.73 1.69 -14.09
C GLY A 87 0.41 1.41 -13.37
N LEU A 88 -0.67 1.16 -14.12
CA LEU A 88 -1.97 0.77 -13.55
C LEU A 88 -1.91 -0.60 -12.89
N SER A 89 -1.22 -1.59 -13.48
CA SER A 89 -1.01 -2.91 -12.91
C SER A 89 -0.29 -2.83 -11.57
N HIS A 90 0.77 -2.02 -11.48
CA HIS A 90 1.46 -1.76 -10.21
C HIS A 90 0.51 -1.13 -9.18
N THR A 91 -0.27 -0.14 -9.58
CA THR A 91 -1.23 0.54 -8.70
C THR A 91 -2.31 -0.42 -8.17
N ILE A 92 -2.86 -1.28 -9.04
CA ILE A 92 -3.85 -2.30 -8.66
C ILE A 92 -3.24 -3.32 -7.68
N SER A 93 -1.96 -3.66 -7.86
CA SER A 93 -1.24 -4.55 -6.96
C SER A 93 -1.19 -3.99 -5.53
N TYR A 94 -0.93 -2.68 -5.38
CA TYR A 94 -0.96 -1.98 -4.08
C TYR A 94 -2.38 -1.77 -3.52
N ALA A 95 -3.43 -1.78 -4.34
CA ALA A 95 -4.83 -1.64 -3.88
C ALA A 95 -5.23 -2.72 -2.86
N ARG A 96 -4.53 -3.86 -2.87
CA ARG A 96 -4.69 -4.95 -1.90
C ARG A 96 -4.54 -4.48 -0.44
N ILE A 97 -3.56 -3.62 -0.14
CA ILE A 97 -3.34 -3.10 1.21
C ILE A 97 -4.51 -2.19 1.63
N GLY A 98 -5.06 -1.42 0.67
CA GLY A 98 -6.24 -0.58 0.89
C GLY A 98 -7.49 -1.38 1.24
N ILE A 99 -7.72 -2.52 0.58
CA ILE A 99 -8.86 -3.40 0.89
C ILE A 99 -8.74 -3.99 2.30
N MET A 100 -7.54 -4.44 2.70
CA MET A 100 -7.36 -4.98 4.04
C MET A 100 -7.58 -3.93 5.15
N LEU A 101 -7.19 -2.68 4.91
CA LEU A 101 -7.52 -1.58 5.82
C LEU A 101 -9.03 -1.38 5.98
N LEU A 102 -9.80 -1.49 4.89
CA LEU A 102 -11.25 -1.35 4.92
C LEU A 102 -11.92 -2.50 5.69
N VAL A 103 -11.44 -3.74 5.48
CA VAL A 103 -11.92 -4.91 6.23
C VAL A 103 -11.65 -4.71 7.73
N HIS A 104 -10.46 -4.24 8.09
CA HIS A 104 -10.10 -3.96 9.48
C HIS A 104 -11.04 -2.95 10.13
N ALA A 105 -11.29 -1.82 9.46
CA ALA A 105 -12.21 -0.80 9.94
C ALA A 105 -13.64 -1.33 10.10
N ALA A 106 -14.12 -2.14 9.14
CA ALA A 106 -15.45 -2.74 9.20
C ALA A 106 -15.60 -3.73 10.37
N LEU A 107 -14.56 -4.53 10.65
CA LEU A 107 -14.54 -5.47 11.77
C LEU A 107 -14.51 -4.76 13.12
N LEU A 108 -13.72 -3.70 13.27
CA LEU A 108 -13.70 -2.86 14.46
C LEU A 108 -15.05 -2.19 14.74
N LEU A 109 -15.70 -1.66 13.70
CA LEU A 109 -17.06 -1.10 13.82
C LEU A 109 -18.06 -2.15 14.28
N THR A 110 -17.97 -3.37 13.74
CA THR A 110 -18.87 -4.48 14.11
C THR A 110 -18.68 -4.89 15.57
N VAL A 111 -17.44 -4.99 16.06
CA VAL A 111 -17.15 -5.26 17.48
C VAL A 111 -17.66 -4.13 18.37
N ASN A 112 -17.43 -2.87 17.99
CA ASN A 112 -17.88 -1.75 18.80
C ASN A 112 -19.42 -1.67 18.88
N ASN A 113 -20.12 -1.98 17.78
CA ASN A 113 -21.58 -2.04 17.77
C ASN A 113 -22.10 -3.22 18.61
N ALA A 114 -21.44 -4.37 18.54
CA ALA A 114 -21.77 -5.52 19.38
C ALA A 114 -21.58 -5.21 20.87
N PHE A 115 -20.53 -4.46 21.24
CA PHE A 115 -20.28 -4.02 22.61
C PHE A 115 -21.42 -3.16 23.17
N HIS A 116 -21.86 -2.14 22.42
CA HIS A 116 -23.00 -1.30 22.82
C HIS A 116 -24.29 -2.12 22.97
N SER A 117 -24.51 -3.11 22.09
CA SER A 117 -25.72 -3.95 22.15
C SER A 117 -25.78 -4.92 23.33
N LEU A 118 -24.63 -5.23 23.96
CA LEU A 118 -24.50 -6.24 25.02
C LEU A 118 -24.53 -5.66 26.44
N GLY A 119 -24.87 -4.38 26.61
CA GLY A 119 -24.98 -3.73 27.92
C GLY A 119 -23.68 -3.08 28.41
N GLU A 120 -22.79 -2.72 27.48
CA GLU A 120 -21.58 -1.90 27.70
C GLU A 120 -20.75 -2.33 28.93
N TRP A 121 -20.83 -1.56 30.01
CA TRP A 121 -20.02 -1.74 31.22
C TRP A 121 -20.75 -2.51 32.33
N GLU A 122 -22.06 -2.73 32.23
CA GLU A 122 -22.84 -3.48 33.22
C GLU A 122 -22.70 -5.01 33.04
N SER A 123 -22.33 -5.46 31.85
CA SER A 123 -22.17 -6.88 31.55
C SER A 123 -20.70 -7.30 31.52
N PRO A 124 -20.27 -8.26 32.35
CA PRO A 124 -18.94 -8.88 32.25
C PRO A 124 -18.69 -9.48 30.86
N GLY A 125 -19.75 -9.92 30.18
CA GLY A 125 -19.69 -10.46 28.82
C GLY A 125 -19.34 -9.41 27.77
N ALA A 126 -19.80 -8.17 27.92
CA ALA A 126 -19.48 -7.08 27.00
C ALA A 126 -18.01 -6.66 27.11
N ILE A 127 -17.47 -6.58 28.33
CA ILE A 127 -16.04 -6.29 28.57
C ILE A 127 -15.14 -7.39 27.98
N ALA A 128 -15.50 -8.66 28.18
CA ALA A 128 -14.76 -9.77 27.57
C ALA A 128 -14.79 -9.73 26.04
N MET A 129 -15.92 -9.31 25.45
CA MET A 129 -16.10 -9.23 24.01
C MET A 129 -15.31 -8.07 23.37
N ILE A 130 -15.27 -6.88 23.98
CA ILE A 130 -14.48 -5.77 23.42
C ILE A 130 -12.98 -6.00 23.51
N VAL A 131 -12.50 -6.59 24.61
CA VAL A 131 -11.07 -6.91 24.79
C VAL A 131 -10.67 -8.09 23.91
N GLY A 132 -11.44 -9.18 23.96
CA GLY A 132 -11.18 -10.39 23.19
C GLY A 132 -11.38 -10.20 21.69
N GLY A 133 -12.42 -9.46 21.29
CA GLY A 133 -12.75 -9.17 19.90
C GLY A 133 -11.69 -8.31 19.22
N ASN A 134 -11.27 -7.21 19.85
CA ASN A 134 -10.22 -6.35 19.28
C ASN A 134 -8.87 -7.06 19.24
N LEU A 135 -8.49 -7.80 20.29
CA LEU A 135 -7.24 -8.55 20.31
C LEU A 135 -7.24 -9.69 19.27
N GLY A 136 -8.36 -10.41 19.14
CA GLY A 136 -8.53 -11.49 18.18
C GLY A 136 -8.45 -11.01 16.74
N ILE A 137 -9.14 -9.91 16.42
CA ILE A 137 -9.09 -9.29 15.08
C ILE A 137 -7.67 -8.82 14.77
N MET A 138 -7.02 -8.14 15.71
CA MET A 138 -5.65 -7.64 15.51
C MET A 138 -4.66 -8.79 15.22
N LEU A 139 -4.78 -9.93 15.91
CA LEU A 139 -3.93 -11.11 15.69
C LEU A 139 -4.20 -11.78 14.35
N ILE A 140 -5.47 -12.10 14.06
CA ILE A 140 -5.84 -12.87 12.86
C ILE A 140 -5.62 -12.03 11.61
N GLU A 141 -6.14 -10.81 11.61
CA GLU A 141 -6.03 -9.93 10.45
C GLU A 141 -4.60 -9.44 10.24
N GLY A 142 -3.89 -9.12 11.33
CA GLY A 142 -2.47 -8.78 11.27
C GLY A 142 -1.64 -9.87 10.60
N LEU A 143 -1.90 -11.14 10.93
CA LEU A 143 -1.24 -12.28 10.29
C LEU A 143 -1.57 -12.38 8.80
N ILE A 144 -2.83 -12.23 8.41
CA ILE A 144 -3.25 -12.32 7.01
C ILE A 144 -2.64 -11.16 6.19
N VAL A 145 -2.71 -9.93 6.70
CA VAL A 145 -2.14 -8.74 6.05
C VAL A 145 -0.63 -8.86 5.93
N TYR A 146 0.05 -9.40 6.94
CA TYR A 146 1.48 -9.65 6.89
C TYR A 146 1.85 -10.57 5.72
N ILE A 147 1.15 -11.70 5.56
CA ILE A 147 1.39 -12.64 4.46
C ILE A 147 1.13 -11.98 3.10
N GLN A 148 0.06 -11.18 2.97
CA GLN A 148 -0.27 -10.47 1.74
C GLN A 148 0.76 -9.37 1.40
N SER A 149 1.26 -8.67 2.41
CA SER A 149 2.28 -7.62 2.24
C SER A 149 3.63 -8.21 1.83
N LEU A 150 4.05 -9.31 2.45
CA LEU A 150 5.28 -10.02 2.05
C LEU A 150 5.25 -10.45 0.59
N ARG A 151 4.08 -10.87 0.09
CA ARG A 151 3.91 -11.21 -1.32
C ARG A 151 4.21 -10.00 -2.21
N LEU A 152 3.63 -8.84 -1.92
CA LEU A 152 3.87 -7.65 -2.72
C LEU A 152 5.34 -7.21 -2.68
N HIS A 153 5.94 -7.27 -1.49
CA HIS A 153 7.32 -6.82 -1.26
C HIS A 153 8.36 -7.71 -1.95
N LEU A 154 8.19 -9.04 -1.91
CA LEU A 154 9.09 -9.98 -2.57
C LEU A 154 8.94 -10.00 -4.09
N TYR A 155 7.71 -10.00 -4.61
CA TYR A 155 7.51 -10.17 -6.05
C TYR A 155 7.67 -8.88 -6.86
N GLU A 156 7.40 -7.72 -6.27
CA GLU A 156 7.27 -6.47 -7.03
C GLU A 156 8.30 -5.41 -6.64
N PHE A 157 8.72 -5.38 -5.37
CA PHE A 157 9.75 -4.45 -4.90
C PHE A 157 11.16 -5.05 -4.99
N PHE A 158 11.38 -6.25 -4.43
CA PHE A 158 12.70 -6.87 -4.44
C PHE A 158 13.16 -7.26 -5.86
N THR A 159 12.29 -7.75 -6.73
CA THR A 159 12.67 -8.12 -8.11
C THR A 159 13.11 -6.92 -8.96
N LYS A 160 12.63 -5.71 -8.68
CA LYS A 160 12.99 -4.50 -9.42
C LYS A 160 14.34 -3.91 -9.00
N TRP A 161 14.70 -4.04 -7.72
CA TRP A 161 15.87 -3.36 -7.14
C TRP A 161 16.98 -4.30 -6.67
N TYR A 162 16.69 -5.59 -6.52
CA TYR A 162 17.65 -6.60 -6.08
C TYR A 162 17.96 -7.54 -7.26
N ALA A 163 19.00 -7.19 -8.02
CA ALA A 163 19.62 -8.11 -8.96
C ALA A 163 20.39 -9.15 -8.13
N GLY A 164 19.87 -10.38 -8.06
CA GLY A 164 20.48 -11.47 -7.29
C GLY A 164 21.94 -11.68 -7.70
N GLY A 165 22.86 -11.15 -6.89
CA GLY A 165 24.26 -11.04 -7.26
C GLY A 165 25.13 -10.52 -6.13
N GLY A 166 25.06 -11.16 -4.97
CA GLY A 166 25.95 -10.89 -3.84
C GLY A 166 26.45 -12.21 -3.26
N GLY A 167 27.76 -12.43 -3.26
CA GLY A 167 28.36 -13.54 -2.53
C GLY A 167 28.09 -13.36 -1.02
N PRO A 168 27.69 -14.42 -0.29
CA PRO A 168 27.47 -14.32 1.14
C PRO A 168 28.76 -13.84 1.81
N PHE A 169 28.65 -12.78 2.62
CA PHE A 169 29.79 -12.22 3.34
C PHE A 169 30.38 -13.28 4.29
N ARG A 170 31.50 -13.88 3.89
CA ARG A 170 32.24 -14.82 4.73
C ARG A 170 33.19 -14.02 5.62
N LYS A 171 32.77 -13.77 6.85
CA LYS A 171 33.64 -13.16 7.86
C LYS A 171 34.88 -14.04 8.04
N VAL A 172 36.06 -13.44 7.95
CA VAL A 172 37.34 -14.10 8.25
C VAL A 172 37.46 -14.20 9.77
N VAL A 173 36.65 -15.07 10.39
CA VAL A 173 36.83 -15.40 11.80
C VAL A 173 37.85 -16.54 11.83
N PRO A 174 39.02 -16.37 12.49
CA PRO A 174 39.91 -17.50 12.71
C PRO A 174 39.12 -18.57 13.46
N GLU A 175 39.14 -19.79 12.93
CA GLU A 175 38.59 -20.97 13.60
C GLU A 175 39.38 -21.15 14.89
N ILE A 176 38.83 -20.68 16.00
CA ILE A 176 39.40 -20.92 17.33
C ILE A 176 39.26 -22.42 17.61
N VAL A 177 40.33 -23.16 17.30
CA VAL A 177 40.50 -24.55 17.68
C VAL A 177 40.51 -24.60 19.20
N TYR A 178 39.37 -24.95 19.80
CA TYR A 178 39.27 -25.24 21.22
C TYR A 178 40.03 -26.55 21.50
N ASN A 179 41.34 -26.45 21.72
CA ASN A 179 42.11 -27.60 22.17
C ASN A 179 41.75 -27.87 23.64
N LYS A 180 41.01 -28.94 23.89
CA LYS A 180 40.63 -29.38 25.23
C LYS A 180 41.89 -29.99 25.88
N LEU A 181 42.68 -29.17 26.57
CA LEU A 181 43.81 -29.65 27.36
C LEU A 181 43.28 -30.38 28.60
N VAL A 182 43.14 -31.70 28.50
CA VAL A 182 42.88 -32.57 29.66
C VAL A 182 44.22 -32.88 30.31
N TRP A 183 44.52 -32.20 31.41
CA TRP A 183 45.66 -32.54 32.25
C TRP A 183 45.38 -33.88 32.94
N LYS A 184 46.18 -34.90 32.63
CA LYS A 184 46.18 -36.17 33.37
C LYS A 184 46.85 -35.94 34.72
N ASN A 185 46.06 -35.94 35.78
CA ASN A 185 46.57 -35.87 37.14
C ASN A 185 47.43 -37.13 37.40
N LYS A 186 48.73 -36.93 37.68
CA LYS A 186 49.63 -38.01 38.10
C LYS A 186 49.44 -38.22 39.61
N GLY A 187 48.76 -39.29 39.97
CA GLY A 187 48.96 -39.95 41.26
C GLY A 187 50.25 -40.75 41.27
#